data_AF-A0A6G3Y1B7-F1
#
_entry.id   AF-A0A6G3Y1B7-F1
#
_cell.length_a   1.000
_cell.length_b   1.000
_cell.length_c   1.000
_cell.angle_alpha   90.00
_cell.angle_beta   90.00
_cell.angle_gamma   90.00
#
_symmetry.space_group_name_H-M   'P 1'
#
loop_
_entity.id
_entity.type
_entity.pdbx_description
1 polymer ?
#
loop_
_entity_poly.entity_id
_entity_poly.type
_entity_poly.pdbx_seq_one_letter_code
_entity_poly.pdbx_strand_id
1 'polypeptide(L)' 'MKISSHTVARMLGTWQQGPGPAHQRLSDKLRLLILDGRLSLGAALPSERDLATALGTSRTT' A
#
# COMPACT_ATOMS: atom_id res chain seq x y z
N MET A 1 -8.51 8.19 -12.65
CA MET A 1 -9.32 7.66 -11.53
C MET A 1 -8.54 7.85 -10.24
N LYS A 2 -9.16 8.43 -9.20
CA LYS A 2 -8.57 8.48 -7.85
C LYS A 2 -8.83 7.15 -7.17
N ILE A 3 -7.80 6.51 -6.64
CA ILE A 3 -7.95 5.29 -5.84
C ILE A 3 -7.97 5.70 -4.36
N SER A 4 -8.93 5.19 -3.59
CA SER A 4 -9.06 5.48 -2.16
C SER A 4 -8.06 4.68 -1.32
N SER A 5 -7.56 5.27 -0.24
CA SER A 5 -6.62 4.66 0.71
C SER A 5 -7.09 3.33 1.27
N HIS A 6 -8.36 3.24 1.65
CA HIS A 6 -8.98 2.01 2.15
C HIS A 6 -9.01 0.89 1.10
N THR A 7 -9.17 1.23 -0.17
CA THR A 7 -9.15 0.26 -1.27
C THR A 7 -7.75 -0.32 -1.43
N VAL A 8 -6.72 0.53 -1.43
CA VAL A 8 -5.32 0.09 -1.47
C VAL A 8 -4.99 -0.75 -0.24
N ALA A 9 -5.39 -0.33 0.96
CA ALA A 9 -5.18 -1.08 2.18
C ALA A 9 -5.82 -2.48 2.14
N ARG A 10 -7.04 -2.58 1.59
CA ARG A 10 -7.71 -3.87 1.41
C ARG A 10 -7.02 -4.75 0.35
N MET A 11 -6.50 -4.16 -0.73
CA MET A 11 -5.74 -4.87 -1.75
C MET A 11 -4.38 -5.38 -1.23
N LEU A 12 -3.73 -4.59 -0.37
CA LEU A 12 -2.47 -4.95 0.28
C LEU A 12 -2.63 -6.14 1.23
N GLY A 13 -3.79 -6.27 1.89
CA GLY A 13 -4.10 -7.40 2.77
C GLY A 13 -3.05 -7.53 3.88
N THR A 14 -2.51 -8.74 4.07
CA THR A 14 -1.48 -9.04 5.08
C THR A 14 -0.07 -8.62 4.64
N TRP A 15 0.10 -7.37 4.19
CA TRP A 15 1.38 -6.83 3.73
C TRP A 15 2.45 -6.78 4.83
N GLN A 16 2.04 -6.75 6.09
CA GLN A 16 2.91 -6.77 7.27
C GLN A 16 3.47 -8.16 7.60
N GLN A 17 3.24 -9.17 6.76
CA GLN A 17 3.78 -10.52 6.95
C GLN A 17 5.01 -10.71 6.08
N GLY A 18 6.03 -11.37 6.62
CA GLY A 18 7.29 -11.66 5.92
C GLY A 18 8.52 -11.02 6.57
N PRO A 19 9.72 -11.39 6.11
CA PRO A 19 10.98 -10.91 6.67
C PRO A 19 11.28 -9.45 6.27
N GLY A 20 12.09 -8.77 7.08
CA GLY A 20 12.59 -7.44 6.78
C GLY A 20 11.74 -6.26 7.28
N PRO A 21 12.19 -5.02 7.02
CA PRO A 21 11.53 -3.81 7.49
C PRO A 21 10.10 -3.64 6.94
N ALA A 22 9.22 -2.99 7.70
CA ALA A 22 7.84 -2.73 7.29
C ALA A 22 7.76 -1.94 5.98
N HIS A 23 8.58 -0.91 5.82
CA HIS A 23 8.60 -0.10 4.59
C HIS A 23 9.02 -0.89 3.33
N GLN A 24 9.94 -1.86 3.45
CA GLN A 24 10.33 -2.71 2.34
C GLN A 24 9.19 -3.64 1.93
N ARG A 25 8.59 -4.34 2.91
CA ARG A 25 7.45 -5.25 2.65
C ARG A 25 6.25 -4.53 2.04
N LEU A 26 5.97 -3.30 2.50
CA LEU A 26 4.94 -2.46 1.91
C LEU A 26 5.25 -2.13 0.45
N SER A 27 6.48 -1.71 0.17
CA SER A 27 6.94 -1.35 -1.17
C SER A 27 6.89 -2.55 -2.13
N ASP A 28 7.32 -3.72 -1.68
CA ASP A 28 7.28 -4.96 -2.46
C ASP A 28 5.84 -5.38 -2.77
N LYS A 29 4.94 -5.30 -1.79
CA LYS A 29 3.53 -5.63 -2.00
C LYS A 29 2.84 -4.65 -2.95
N LEU A 30 3.15 -3.36 -2.83
CA LEU A 30 2.70 -2.32 -3.78
C LEU A 30 3.19 -2.63 -5.20
N ARG A 31 4.48 -2.95 -5.36
CA ARG A 31 5.06 -3.32 -6.66
C ARG A 31 4.38 -4.55 -7.25
N LEU A 32 4.10 -5.58 -6.45
CA LEU A 32 3.33 -6.75 -6.89
C LEU A 32 1.92 -6.38 -7.36
N LEU A 33 1.21 -5.51 -6.65
CA LEU A 33 -0.14 -5.07 -7.06
C LEU A 33 -0.13 -4.27 -8.37
N ILE A 34 0.93 -3.50 -8.61
CA ILE A 34 1.14 -2.78 -9.87
C ILE A 34 1.43 -3.77 -11.01
N LEU A 35 2.32 -4.74 -10.77
CA LEU A 35 2.66 -5.78 -11.75
C LEU A 35 1.47 -6.69 -12.07
N ASP A 36 0.62 -6.97 -11.08
CA ASP A 36 -0.63 -7.73 -11.24
C ASP A 36 -1.73 -6.92 -11.95
N GLY A 37 -1.50 -5.63 -12.23
CA GLY A 37 -2.44 -4.75 -12.91
C GLY A 37 -3.63 -4.29 -12.06
N ARG A 38 -3.70 -4.70 -10.78
CA ARG A 38 -4.75 -4.26 -9.83
C ARG A 38 -4.62 -2.79 -9.47
N LEU A 39 -3.40 -2.27 -9.50
CA LEU A 39 -3.09 -0.85 -9.37
C LEU A 39 -2.72 -0.31 -10.74
N SER A 40 -3.67 0.38 -11.39
CA SER A 40 -3.42 1.00 -12.69
C SER A 40 -2.29 2.03 -12.58
N LEU A 41 -1.26 1.88 -13.41
CA LEU A 41 -0.20 2.89 -13.57
C LEU A 41 -0.84 4.21 -14.00
N GLY A 42 -0.74 5.24 -13.15
CA GLY A 42 -1.38 6.55 -13.35
C GLY A 42 -2.63 6.81 -12.51
N ALA A 43 -3.07 5.86 -11.68
CA ALA A 43 -4.01 6.17 -10.62
C ALA A 43 -3.34 7.11 -9.62
N ALA A 44 -4.01 8.23 -9.30
CA ALA A 44 -3.53 9.12 -8.27
C ALA A 44 -3.51 8.34 -6.95
N LEU A 45 -2.30 8.06 -6.45
CA LEU A 45 -2.13 7.43 -5.16
C LEU A 45 -2.73 8.35 -4.08
N PRO A 46 -3.44 7.79 -3.09
CA PRO A 46 -3.90 8.56 -1.94
C PRO A 46 -2.69 9.14 -1.20
N SER A 47 -2.91 10.19 -0.40
CA SER A 47 -1.79 10.77 0.36
C SER A 47 -1.16 9.70 1.25
N GLU A 48 0.16 9.76 1.42
CA GLU A 48 0.89 8.85 2.30
C GLU A 48 0.31 8.84 3.71
N ARG A 49 -0.22 9.99 4.17
CA ARG A 49 -0.89 10.12 5.46
C ARG A 49 -2.19 9.30 5.51
N ASP A 50 -3.05 9.46 4.52
CA ASP A 50 -4.30 8.70 4.45
C ASP A 50 -4.06 7.21 4.28
N LEU A 51 -3.00 6.83 3.54
CA LEU A 51 -2.61 5.44 3.40
C LEU A 51 -2.09 4.87 4.72
N ALA A 52 -1.21 5.57 5.42
CA ALA A 52 -0.73 5.16 6.75
C ALA A 52 -1.88 5.00 7.75
N THR A 53 -2.83 5.95 7.76
CA THR A 53 -4.05 5.86 8.59
C THR A 53 -4.90 4.66 8.20
N ALA A 54 -5.12 4.40 6.92
CA ALA A 54 -5.90 3.26 6.44
C ALA A 54 -5.21 1.90 6.70
N LEU A 55 -3.87 1.88 6.73
CA LEU A 55 -3.06 0.69 7.05
C LEU A 55 -2.88 0.48 8.56
N GLY A 56 -3.31 1.44 9.40
CA GLY A 56 -3.11 1.38 10.85
C GLY A 56 -1.63 1.45 11.24
N THR A 57 -0.76 1.99 10.39
CA THR A 57 0.68 2.12 10.67
C THR A 57 1.04 3.51 11.14
N SER A 58 1.71 3.57 12.29
CA SER A 58 2.29 4.80 12.82
C SER A 58 3.53 5.20 12.02
N ARG A 59 3.73 6.52 11.85
CA ARG A 59 4.76 7.17 11.02
C ARG A 59 6.22 6.96 11.49
N THR A 60 6.55 5.89 12.20
CA THR A 60 7.86 5.69 12.84
C THR A 60 8.37 4.24 12.78
N THR A 61 8.22 3.56 11.64
CA THR A 61 8.91 2.29 11.33
C THR A 61 9.17 2.14 9.83
#